data_AF-D3SNE4-F1
#
_entry.id   AF-D3SNE4-F1
#
_cell.length_a   1.000
_cell.length_b   1.000
_cell.length_c   1.000
_cell.angle_alpha   90.00
_cell.angle_beta   90.00
_cell.angle_gamma   90.00
#
_symmetry.space_group_name_H-M   'P 1'
#
loop_
_entity.id
_entity.type
_entity.pdbx_description
1 polymer ?
#
loop_
_entity_poly.entity_id
_entity_poly.type
_entity_poly.pdbx_seq_one_letter_code
_entity_poly.pdbx_strand_id
1 'polypeptide(L)'
;MKLFKVVIYNIQNEEELITKLIELGVKPHEVYQQLLQETSEVVVQIKAQSRDIIEENLSGICQFRIEELPEHIGRMPMARLVVLWLDTTLLYLLLRYSIMSEDFRQLLYNILQVSSIASFVNLILSLATIVAYYYSFVFYTEKTPASYLLKLSLPRNFYTVLGMSLPLPSLYVMSLSVGLLKFLGLVGILLAFLLVLQGEDNVKRT
;
A
#
# COMPACT_ATOMS: atom_id res chain seq x y z
N MET A 1 3.17 17.65 14.09
CA MET A 1 3.09 18.62 12.97
C MET A 1 2.31 17.92 11.89
N LYS A 2 1.14 18.45 11.52
CA LYS A 2 0.24 17.76 10.60
C LYS A 2 0.58 18.11 9.16
N LEU A 3 0.29 17.19 8.24
CA LEU A 3 0.50 17.39 6.82
C LEU A 3 -0.83 17.84 6.21
N PHE A 4 -0.80 18.93 5.46
CA PHE A 4 -1.98 19.49 4.81
C PHE A 4 -1.72 19.49 3.30
N LYS A 5 -2.71 19.04 2.54
CA LYS A 5 -2.75 19.26 1.10
C LYS A 5 -3.54 20.54 0.87
N VAL A 6 -2.90 21.53 0.27
CA VAL A 6 -3.53 22.79 -0.05
C VAL A 6 -3.66 22.85 -1.57
N VAL A 7 -4.91 22.90 -2.05
CA VAL A 7 -5.23 23.12 -3.46
C VAL A 7 -5.54 24.59 -3.63
N ILE A 8 -4.71 25.30 -4.36
CA ILE A 8 -4.78 26.75 -4.57
C ILE A 8 -5.40 27.00 -5.95
N TYR A 9 -6.38 27.89 -6.01
CA TYR A 9 -7.08 28.28 -7.22
C TYR A 9 -7.27 29.80 -7.25
N ASN A 10 -7.38 30.37 -8.46
CA ASN A 10 -7.60 31.80 -8.70
C ASN A 10 -6.51 32.68 -8.04
N ILE A 11 -5.28 32.58 -8.55
CA ILE A 11 -4.10 33.26 -8.01
C ILE A 11 -4.14 34.73 -8.42
N GLN A 12 -4.20 35.63 -7.44
CA GLN A 12 -4.16 37.08 -7.72
C GLN A 12 -2.73 37.61 -7.85
N ASN A 13 -1.79 37.05 -7.08
CA ASN A 13 -0.39 37.49 -7.05
C ASN A 13 0.56 36.28 -6.89
N GLU A 14 1.25 35.90 -7.97
CA GLU A 14 2.11 34.72 -8.03
C GLU A 14 3.40 34.85 -7.20
N GLU A 15 4.03 36.03 -7.21
CA GLU A 15 5.30 36.25 -6.48
C GLU A 15 5.10 36.25 -4.95
N GLU A 16 3.99 36.83 -4.51
CA GLU A 16 3.63 36.89 -3.09
C GLU A 16 3.21 35.51 -2.56
N LEU A 17 2.52 34.72 -3.38
CA LEU A 17 2.18 33.33 -3.09
C LEU A 17 3.44 32.49 -2.85
N ILE A 18 4.43 32.60 -3.75
CA ILE A 18 5.65 31.79 -3.68
C ILE A 18 6.44 32.13 -2.41
N THR A 19 6.58 33.41 -2.09
CA THR A 19 7.25 33.86 -0.85
C THR A 19 6.62 33.26 0.40
N LYS A 20 5.29 33.31 0.51
CA LYS A 20 4.57 32.74 1.66
C LYS A 20 4.58 31.21 1.71
N LEU A 21 4.57 30.53 0.56
CA LEU A 21 4.73 29.08 0.50
C LEU A 21 6.13 28.64 0.94
N ILE A 22 7.16 29.42 0.63
CA ILE A 22 8.54 29.19 1.10
C ILE A 22 8.62 29.37 2.62
N GLU A 23 7.98 30.40 3.18
CA GLU A 23 7.89 30.61 4.64
C GLU A 23 7.19 29.45 5.35
N LEU A 24 6.22 28.82 4.69
CA LEU A 24 5.53 27.61 5.16
C LEU A 24 6.33 26.31 4.92
N GLY A 25 7.55 26.40 4.41
CA GLY A 25 8.48 25.28 4.22
C GLY A 25 8.25 24.46 2.95
N VAL A 26 7.53 25.00 1.97
CA VAL A 26 7.33 24.37 0.65
C VAL A 26 8.53 24.65 -0.24
N LYS A 27 8.97 23.66 -1.02
CA LYS A 27 10.08 23.84 -1.97
C LYS A 27 9.60 24.67 -3.17
N PRO A 28 10.30 25.76 -3.54
CA PRO A 28 9.89 26.62 -4.65
C PRO A 28 9.76 25.85 -5.97
N HIS A 29 10.64 24.86 -6.19
CA HIS A 29 10.69 24.09 -7.43
C HIS A 29 9.39 23.35 -7.75
N GLU A 30 8.69 22.83 -6.73
CA GLU A 30 7.43 22.10 -6.90
C GLU A 30 6.30 23.03 -7.36
N VAL A 31 6.31 24.28 -6.87
CA VAL A 31 5.33 25.32 -7.21
C VAL A 31 5.57 25.83 -8.63
N TYR A 32 6.82 26.13 -8.99
CA TYR A 32 7.17 26.62 -10.33
C TYR A 32 6.85 25.59 -11.43
N GLN A 33 7.07 24.29 -11.19
CA GLN A 33 6.74 23.25 -12.17
C GLN A 33 5.24 23.16 -12.45
N GLN A 34 4.39 23.34 -11.44
CA GLN A 34 2.93 23.29 -11.59
C GLN A 34 2.38 24.58 -12.23
N LEU A 35 2.99 25.74 -11.94
CA LEU A 35 2.64 27.00 -12.59
C LEU A 35 3.03 27.01 -14.08
N LEU A 36 4.20 26.45 -14.43
CA LEU A 36 4.67 26.31 -15.82
C LEU A 36 3.81 25.37 -16.67
N GLN A 37 3.03 24.49 -16.04
CA GLN A 37 2.16 23.52 -16.72
C GLN A 37 0.77 24.07 -17.06
N GLU A 38 0.49 25.36 -16.79
CA GLU A 38 -0.83 26.01 -16.97
C GLU A 38 -2.00 25.23 -16.33
N THR A 39 -1.73 24.39 -15.34
CA THR A 39 -2.77 23.75 -14.56
C THR A 39 -3.49 24.80 -13.72
N SER A 40 -4.81 24.92 -13.89
CA SER A 40 -5.68 25.87 -13.18
C SER A 40 -5.69 25.72 -11.65
N GLU A 41 -5.03 24.69 -11.13
CA GLU A 41 -4.99 24.31 -9.73
C GLU A 41 -3.54 23.95 -9.33
N VAL A 42 -3.02 24.60 -8.29
CA VAL A 42 -1.69 24.31 -7.72
C VAL A 42 -1.88 23.50 -6.46
N VAL A 43 -1.23 22.33 -6.38
CA VAL A 43 -1.37 21.38 -5.27
C VAL A 43 -0.06 21.30 -4.50
N VAL A 44 -0.05 21.84 -3.29
CA VAL A 44 1.12 21.90 -2.41
C VAL A 44 0.90 21.17 -1.09
N GLN A 45 1.95 20.51 -0.59
CA GLN A 45 1.94 19.82 0.69
C GLN A 45 2.65 20.66 1.76
N ILE A 46 1.93 21.05 2.79
CA ILE A 46 2.43 21.94 3.85
C ILE A 46 2.47 21.18 5.18
N LYS A 47 3.60 21.25 5.89
CA LYS A 47 3.72 20.74 7.26
C LYS A 47 3.52 21.89 8.25
N ALA A 48 2.30 22.05 8.75
CA ALA A 48 1.96 23.11 9.70
C ALA A 48 1.59 22.57 11.08
N GLN A 49 1.70 23.42 12.10
CA GLN A 49 1.25 23.08 13.47
C GLN A 49 -0.27 23.10 13.58
N SER A 50 -0.93 24.05 12.89
CA SER A 50 -2.38 24.18 12.82
C SER A 50 -2.81 24.65 11.43
N ARG A 51 -4.08 24.40 11.10
CA ARG A 51 -4.75 24.88 9.88
C ARG A 51 -4.79 26.41 9.84
N ASP A 52 -4.94 27.04 10.99
CA ASP A 52 -5.07 28.50 11.15
C ASP A 52 -3.85 29.25 10.61
N ILE A 53 -2.64 28.69 10.76
CA ILE A 53 -1.39 29.29 10.24
C ILE A 53 -1.39 29.30 8.70
N ILE A 54 -1.99 28.28 8.07
CA ILE A 54 -2.11 28.21 6.61
C ILE A 54 -3.18 29.19 6.13
N GLU A 55 -4.31 29.25 6.84
CA GLU A 55 -5.40 30.18 6.50
C GLU A 55 -4.97 31.63 6.66
N GLU A 56 -4.29 32.00 7.75
CA GLU A 56 -3.80 33.37 7.98
C GLU A 56 -2.81 33.80 6.90
N ASN A 57 -1.88 32.93 6.51
CA ASN A 57 -0.87 33.26 5.50
C ASN A 57 -1.46 33.37 4.08
N LEU A 58 -2.41 32.50 3.73
CA LEU A 58 -2.98 32.46 2.37
C LEU A 58 -4.25 33.33 2.23
N SER A 59 -4.88 33.73 3.34
CA SER A 59 -6.04 34.62 3.33
C SER A 59 -5.66 35.98 2.74
N GLY A 60 -6.44 36.40 1.74
CA GLY A 60 -6.22 37.66 1.02
C GLY A 60 -5.42 37.57 -0.27
N ILE A 61 -4.73 36.45 -0.55
CA ILE A 61 -3.88 36.31 -1.76
C ILE A 61 -4.51 35.36 -2.78
N CYS A 62 -5.12 34.27 -2.32
CA CYS A 62 -5.68 33.23 -3.18
C CYS A 62 -6.94 32.60 -2.57
N GLN A 63 -7.76 31.94 -3.40
CA GLN A 63 -8.72 30.99 -2.89
C GLN A 63 -8.04 29.61 -2.77
N PHE A 64 -8.28 28.91 -1.67
CA PHE A 64 -7.62 27.65 -1.41
C PHE A 64 -8.54 26.68 -0.68
N ARG A 65 -8.34 25.39 -0.94
CA ARG A 65 -8.99 24.28 -0.23
C ARG A 65 -7.93 23.53 0.55
N ILE A 66 -8.10 23.48 1.88
CA ILE A 66 -7.23 22.72 2.76
C ILE A 66 -7.85 21.36 3.01
N GLU A 67 -7.18 20.31 2.56
CA GLU A 67 -7.45 18.93 2.94
C GLU A 67 -6.43 18.51 3.99
N GLU A 68 -6.90 18.22 5.21
CA GLU A 68 -6.04 17.65 6.25
C GLU A 68 -5.69 16.21 5.83
N LEU A 69 -4.44 15.99 5.44
CA LEU A 69 -3.97 14.64 5.18
C LEU A 69 -3.84 13.96 6.54
N PRO A 70 -4.52 12.82 6.76
CA PRO A 70 -4.30 12.06 7.98
C PRO A 70 -2.79 11.80 8.10
N GLU A 71 -2.22 12.26 9.21
CA GLU A 71 -0.82 12.06 9.56
C GLU A 71 -0.56 10.57 9.38
N HIS A 72 0.25 10.22 8.37
CA HIS A 72 0.35 8.85 7.88
C HIS A 72 0.71 7.89 9.02
N ILE A 73 -0.29 7.19 9.57
CA ILE A 73 -0.11 6.01 10.42
C ILE A 73 0.67 4.92 9.65
N GLY A 74 0.77 5.07 8.32
CA GLY A 74 1.66 4.33 7.42
C GLY A 74 3.16 4.40 7.74
N ARG A 75 3.59 5.15 8.77
CA ARG A 75 4.99 5.23 9.25
C ARG A 75 5.36 4.23 10.35
N MET A 76 4.42 3.41 10.83
CA MET A 76 4.76 2.39 11.82
C MET A 76 5.02 1.05 11.13
N PRO A 77 6.29 0.59 11.00
CA PRO A 77 6.61 -0.69 10.38
C PRO A 77 5.85 -1.84 11.05
N MET A 78 5.67 -1.78 12.38
CA MET A 78 4.86 -2.74 13.13
C MET A 78 3.40 -2.79 12.69
N ALA A 79 2.79 -1.65 12.36
CA ALA A 79 1.39 -1.61 11.94
C ALA A 79 1.21 -2.31 10.58
N ARG A 80 2.19 -2.20 9.67
CA ARG A 80 2.20 -2.93 8.39
C ARG A 80 2.40 -4.43 8.60
N LEU A 81 3.21 -4.85 9.58
CA LEU A 81 3.34 -6.26 9.95
C LEU A 81 2.02 -6.84 10.49
N VAL A 82 1.29 -6.05 11.28
CA VAL A 82 -0.05 -6.43 11.75
C VAL A 82 -1.03 -6.54 10.57
N VAL A 83 -1.02 -5.60 9.62
CA VAL A 83 -1.82 -5.69 8.38
C VAL A 83 -1.46 -6.96 7.60
N LEU A 84 -0.16 -7.22 7.40
CA LEU A 84 0.35 -8.40 6.72
C LEU A 84 -0.20 -9.66 7.39
N TRP A 85 -0.10 -9.76 8.71
CA TRP A 85 -0.58 -10.92 9.46
C TRP A 85 -2.11 -11.08 9.37
N LEU A 86 -2.87 -9.99 9.53
CA LEU A 86 -4.33 -10.00 9.45
C LEU A 86 -4.83 -10.39 8.06
N ASP A 87 -4.30 -9.79 7.00
CA ASP A 87 -4.68 -10.14 5.63
C ASP A 87 -4.26 -11.58 5.30
N THR A 88 -3.07 -12.01 5.72
CA THR A 88 -2.62 -13.40 5.51
C THR A 88 -3.60 -14.38 6.19
N THR A 89 -4.08 -14.05 7.39
CA THR A 89 -5.06 -14.86 8.12
C THR A 89 -6.43 -14.86 7.46
N LEU A 90 -6.91 -13.70 7.02
CA LEU A 90 -8.16 -13.56 6.27
C LEU A 90 -8.12 -14.39 4.98
N LEU A 91 -7.03 -14.27 4.23
CA LEU A 91 -6.83 -14.94 2.96
C LEU A 91 -6.71 -16.45 3.14
N TYR A 92 -6.05 -16.90 4.21
CA TYR A 92 -6.01 -18.31 4.59
C TYR A 92 -7.43 -18.85 4.81
N LEU A 93 -8.27 -18.14 5.56
CA LEU A 93 -9.65 -18.55 5.80
C LEU A 93 -10.44 -18.60 4.49
N LEU A 94 -10.33 -17.59 3.64
CA LEU A 94 -10.99 -17.55 2.34
C LEU A 94 -10.57 -18.74 1.45
N LEU A 95 -9.27 -19.02 1.37
CA LEU A 95 -8.76 -20.16 0.61
C LEU A 95 -9.23 -21.49 1.20
N ARG A 96 -9.19 -21.64 2.53
CA ARG A 96 -9.62 -22.84 3.24
C ARG A 96 -11.08 -23.20 2.95
N TYR A 97 -11.95 -22.20 2.87
CA TYR A 97 -13.37 -22.40 2.55
C TYR A 97 -13.66 -22.44 1.04
N SER A 98 -12.67 -22.22 0.17
CA SER A 98 -12.83 -22.18 -1.28
C SER A 98 -11.91 -23.22 -1.95
N ILE A 99 -10.79 -22.79 -2.51
CA ILE A 99 -9.89 -23.62 -3.34
C ILE A 99 -9.21 -24.74 -2.53
N MET A 100 -8.93 -24.51 -1.24
CA MET A 100 -8.35 -25.54 -0.37
C MET A 100 -9.40 -26.41 0.32
N SER A 101 -10.70 -26.25 0.02
CA SER A 101 -11.75 -27.10 0.57
C SER A 101 -11.61 -28.56 0.11
N GLU A 102 -12.11 -29.48 0.93
CA GLU A 102 -12.08 -30.91 0.62
C GLU A 102 -12.93 -31.24 -0.62
N ASP A 103 -14.07 -30.57 -0.77
CA ASP A 103 -14.97 -30.68 -1.92
C ASP A 103 -14.30 -30.25 -3.23
N PHE A 104 -13.59 -29.11 -3.21
CA PHE A 104 -12.85 -28.65 -4.39
C PHE A 104 -11.70 -29.61 -4.75
N ARG A 105 -11.04 -30.18 -3.74
CA ARG A 105 -9.98 -31.17 -3.93
C ARG A 105 -10.51 -32.46 -4.54
N GLN A 106 -11.69 -32.92 -4.11
CA GLN A 106 -12.39 -34.05 -4.73
C GLN A 106 -12.81 -33.75 -6.17
N LEU A 107 -13.32 -32.54 -6.44
CA LEU A 107 -13.65 -32.12 -7.81
C LEU A 107 -12.42 -32.15 -8.72
N LEU A 108 -11.29 -31.61 -8.27
CA LEU A 108 -10.03 -31.66 -9.02
C LEU A 108 -9.53 -33.09 -9.22
N TYR A 109 -9.65 -33.94 -8.20
CA TYR A 109 -9.29 -35.35 -8.31
C TYR A 109 -10.16 -36.08 -9.35
N ASN A 110 -11.46 -35.82 -9.36
CA ASN A 110 -12.39 -36.42 -10.32
C ASN A 110 -12.10 -36.00 -11.77
N ILE A 111 -11.63 -34.77 -12.00
CA ILE A 111 -11.28 -34.27 -13.34
C ILE A 111 -9.92 -34.80 -13.78
N LEU A 112 -8.91 -34.70 -12.92
CA LEU A 112 -7.51 -34.99 -13.29
C LEU A 112 -7.15 -36.46 -13.13
N GLN A 113 -7.96 -37.24 -12.41
CA GLN A 113 -7.81 -38.67 -12.11
C GLN A 113 -6.49 -39.06 -11.42
N VAL A 114 -5.61 -38.10 -11.16
CA VAL A 114 -4.28 -38.28 -10.56
C VAL A 114 -4.14 -37.35 -9.36
N SER A 115 -3.96 -37.94 -8.18
CA SER A 115 -3.93 -37.22 -6.90
C SER A 115 -2.76 -36.24 -6.76
N SER A 116 -1.59 -36.57 -7.32
CA SER A 116 -0.42 -35.70 -7.30
C SER A 116 -0.63 -34.45 -8.16
N ILE A 117 -1.17 -34.61 -9.36
CA ILE A 117 -1.46 -33.50 -10.28
C ILE A 117 -2.58 -32.61 -9.70
N ALA A 118 -3.64 -33.21 -9.16
CA ALA A 118 -4.71 -32.45 -8.50
C ALA A 118 -4.21 -31.60 -7.33
N SER A 119 -3.30 -32.14 -6.51
CA SER A 119 -2.69 -31.39 -5.40
C SER A 119 -1.80 -30.25 -5.91
N PHE A 120 -1.03 -30.49 -6.97
CA PHE A 120 -0.18 -29.46 -7.58
C PHE A 120 -1.00 -28.33 -8.21
N VAL A 121 -2.07 -28.66 -8.93
CA VAL A 121 -2.99 -27.69 -9.54
C VAL A 121 -3.69 -26.86 -8.47
N ASN A 122 -4.12 -27.48 -7.36
CA ASN A 122 -4.70 -26.77 -6.22
C ASN A 122 -3.73 -25.73 -5.65
N LEU A 123 -2.45 -26.08 -5.50
CA LEU A 123 -1.42 -25.15 -5.03
C LEU A 123 -1.20 -23.97 -5.98
N ILE A 124 -1.14 -24.23 -7.29
CA ILE A 124 -1.00 -23.18 -8.30
C ILE A 124 -2.21 -22.24 -8.28
N LEU A 125 -3.43 -22.79 -8.24
CA LEU A 125 -4.65 -22.00 -8.16
C LEU A 125 -4.66 -21.14 -6.90
N SER A 126 -4.30 -21.72 -5.76
CA SER A 126 -4.20 -21.00 -4.49
C SER A 126 -3.21 -19.82 -4.60
N LEU A 127 -2.01 -20.06 -5.14
CA LEU A 127 -1.01 -19.01 -5.35
C LEU A 127 -1.52 -17.91 -6.29
N ALA A 128 -2.14 -18.29 -7.41
CA ALA A 128 -2.68 -17.35 -8.37
C ALA A 128 -3.78 -16.47 -7.75
N THR A 129 -4.66 -17.05 -6.92
CA THR A 129 -5.70 -16.31 -6.20
C THR A 129 -5.12 -15.36 -5.16
N ILE A 130 -4.05 -15.76 -4.46
CA ILE A 130 -3.34 -14.88 -3.51
C ILE A 130 -2.77 -13.66 -4.23
N VAL A 131 -2.05 -13.88 -5.34
CA VAL A 131 -1.45 -12.80 -6.11
C VAL A 131 -2.53 -11.89 -6.69
N ALA A 132 -3.59 -12.47 -7.28
CA ALA A 132 -4.71 -11.70 -7.83
C ALA A 132 -5.41 -10.85 -6.76
N TYR A 133 -5.64 -11.41 -5.58
CA TYR A 133 -6.23 -10.68 -4.44
C TYR A 133 -5.41 -9.45 -4.08
N TYR A 134 -4.12 -9.62 -3.79
CA TYR A 134 -3.28 -8.48 -3.41
C TYR A 134 -3.06 -7.51 -4.56
N TYR A 135 -2.95 -8.00 -5.79
CA TYR A 135 -2.87 -7.15 -6.97
C TYR A 135 -4.11 -6.27 -7.09
N SER A 136 -5.31 -6.83 -6.97
CA SER A 136 -6.58 -6.08 -7.03
C SER A 136 -6.66 -5.02 -5.92
N PHE A 137 -6.37 -5.37 -4.67
CA PHE A 137 -6.52 -4.42 -3.55
C PHE A 137 -5.40 -3.36 -3.49
N VAL A 138 -4.16 -3.71 -3.84
CA VAL A 138 -3.06 -2.75 -3.80
C VAL A 138 -3.07 -1.84 -5.03
N PHE A 139 -3.37 -2.35 -6.22
CA PHE A 139 -3.37 -1.53 -7.43
C PHE A 139 -4.65 -0.73 -7.67
N TYR A 140 -5.82 -1.15 -7.18
CA TYR A 140 -7.06 -0.40 -7.41
C TYR A 140 -7.46 0.47 -6.22
N THR A 141 -7.25 0.01 -4.98
CA THR A 141 -7.75 0.70 -3.79
C THR A 141 -6.65 1.21 -2.86
N GLU A 142 -5.38 0.92 -3.15
CA GLU A 142 -4.20 1.22 -2.31
C GLU A 142 -4.33 0.71 -0.85
N LYS A 143 -5.31 -0.17 -0.65
CA LYS A 143 -5.79 -0.60 0.65
C LYS A 143 -6.31 -2.01 0.54
N THR A 144 -5.76 -2.89 1.37
CA THR A 144 -6.32 -4.21 1.62
C THR A 144 -7.40 -4.10 2.71
N PRO A 145 -8.26 -5.11 2.89
CA PRO A 145 -9.25 -5.11 3.96
C PRO A 145 -8.66 -4.83 5.35
N ALA A 146 -7.53 -5.45 5.72
CA ALA A 146 -6.90 -5.17 7.00
C ALA A 146 -6.30 -3.75 7.06
N SER A 147 -5.75 -3.24 5.95
CA SER A 147 -5.24 -1.86 5.91
C SER A 147 -6.38 -0.84 5.98
N TYR A 148 -7.53 -1.12 5.39
CA TYR A 148 -8.73 -0.29 5.49
C TYR A 148 -9.20 -0.19 6.94
N LEU A 149 -9.30 -1.34 7.64
CA LEU A 149 -9.67 -1.38 9.07
C LEU A 149 -8.71 -0.57 9.95
N LEU A 150 -7.42 -0.66 9.66
CA LEU A 150 -6.37 0.04 10.41
C LEU A 150 -6.09 1.46 9.89
N LYS A 151 -6.86 1.94 8.90
CA LYS A 151 -6.69 3.24 8.23
C LYS A 151 -5.25 3.46 7.72
N LEU A 152 -4.63 2.39 7.23
CA LEU A 152 -3.29 2.35 6.65
C LEU A 152 -3.39 2.32 5.13
N SER A 153 -2.64 3.20 4.45
CA SER A 153 -2.39 3.10 3.02
C SER A 153 -1.17 2.21 2.78
N LEU A 154 -1.25 1.38 1.74
CA LEU A 154 -0.14 0.57 1.26
C LEU A 154 0.42 1.23 -0.01
N PRO A 155 1.75 1.30 -0.16
CA PRO A 155 2.34 1.85 -1.38
C PRO A 155 1.97 0.98 -2.58
N ARG A 156 1.59 1.62 -3.68
CA ARG A 156 1.23 0.97 -4.94
C ARG A 156 2.47 0.49 -5.69
N ASN A 157 3.11 -0.54 -5.13
CA ASN A 157 4.35 -1.08 -5.66
C ASN A 157 4.25 -2.60 -5.82
N PHE A 158 4.84 -3.11 -6.91
CA PHE A 158 5.01 -4.54 -7.16
C PHE A 158 5.68 -5.26 -5.97
N TYR A 159 6.69 -4.63 -5.33
CA TYR A 159 7.35 -5.21 -4.15
C TYR A 159 6.40 -5.39 -2.96
N THR A 160 5.42 -4.50 -2.80
CA THR A 160 4.40 -4.62 -1.76
C THR A 160 3.45 -5.76 -2.05
N VAL A 161 3.02 -5.92 -3.31
CA VAL A 161 2.18 -7.07 -3.72
C VAL A 161 2.91 -8.40 -3.54
N LEU A 162 4.18 -8.47 -3.94
CA LEU A 162 5.01 -9.66 -3.72
C LEU A 162 5.20 -9.95 -2.23
N GLY A 163 5.55 -8.93 -1.44
CA GLY A 163 5.77 -9.06 -0.01
C GLY A 163 4.53 -9.54 0.73
N MET A 164 3.34 -9.11 0.32
CA MET A 164 2.07 -9.52 0.94
C MET A 164 1.61 -10.92 0.49
N SER A 165 2.00 -11.38 -0.70
CA SER A 165 1.59 -12.68 -1.25
C SER A 165 2.47 -13.86 -0.82
N LEU A 166 3.72 -13.61 -0.43
CA LEU A 166 4.70 -14.63 -0.02
C LEU A 166 4.47 -15.35 1.32
N PRO A 167 3.88 -14.77 2.38
CA PRO A 167 3.82 -15.41 3.71
C PRO A 167 3.08 -16.74 3.70
N LEU A 168 1.92 -16.81 3.03
CA LEU A 168 1.07 -18.01 2.98
C LEU A 168 1.75 -19.20 2.27
N PRO A 169 2.27 -19.03 1.03
CA PRO A 169 3.06 -20.06 0.37
C PRO A 169 4.27 -20.50 1.20
N SER A 170 4.94 -19.53 1.85
CA SER A 170 6.13 -19.82 2.66
C SER A 170 5.78 -20.66 3.90
N LEU A 171 4.67 -20.36 4.58
CA LEU A 171 4.14 -21.16 5.68
C LEU A 171 3.73 -22.56 5.22
N TYR A 172 3.12 -22.68 4.03
CA TYR A 172 2.80 -23.98 3.46
C TYR A 172 4.06 -24.81 3.20
N VAL A 173 5.08 -24.22 2.57
CA VAL A 173 6.36 -24.89 2.32
C VAL A 173 7.04 -25.29 3.64
N MET A 174 6.95 -24.47 4.70
CA MET A 174 7.43 -24.82 6.04
C MET A 174 6.68 -25.99 6.69
N SER A 175 5.41 -26.19 6.34
CA SER A 175 4.62 -27.30 6.89
C SER A 175 5.05 -28.67 6.34
N LEU A 176 5.79 -28.71 5.22
CA LEU A 176 6.29 -29.94 4.63
C LEU A 176 7.40 -30.56 5.50
N SER A 177 7.44 -31.89 5.59
CA SER A 177 8.40 -32.63 6.43
C SER A 177 9.85 -32.65 5.90
N VAL A 178 10.13 -31.96 4.79
CA VAL A 178 11.45 -31.94 4.15
C VAL A 178 12.29 -30.76 4.68
N GLY A 179 13.43 -31.05 5.31
CA GLY A 179 14.27 -30.04 5.97
C GLY A 179 14.71 -28.87 5.07
N LEU A 180 15.08 -29.15 3.81
CA LEU A 180 15.47 -28.12 2.85
C LEU A 180 14.30 -27.21 2.46
N LEU A 181 13.09 -27.76 2.32
CA LEU A 181 11.88 -26.99 2.06
C LEU A 181 11.54 -26.08 3.24
N LYS A 182 11.69 -26.57 4.48
CA LYS A 182 11.49 -25.74 5.67
C LYS A 182 12.39 -24.49 5.68
N PHE A 183 13.65 -24.64 5.27
CA PHE A 183 14.56 -23.51 5.14
C PHE A 183 14.12 -22.52 4.05
N LEU A 184 13.70 -23.01 2.87
CA LEU A 184 13.13 -22.18 1.81
C LEU A 184 11.91 -21.38 2.26
N GLY A 185 11.03 -22.00 3.06
CA GLY A 185 9.88 -21.31 3.64
C GLY A 185 10.29 -20.22 4.64
N LEU A 186 11.28 -20.46 5.50
CA LEU A 186 11.82 -19.42 6.39
C LEU A 186 12.41 -18.24 5.61
N VAL A 187 13.16 -18.52 4.54
CA VAL A 187 13.70 -17.49 3.65
C VAL A 187 12.57 -16.70 2.98
N GLY A 188 11.51 -17.37 2.53
CA GLY A 188 10.35 -16.72 1.93
C GLY A 188 9.61 -15.77 2.89
N ILE A 189 9.44 -16.17 4.15
CA ILE A 189 8.89 -15.30 5.20
C ILE A 189 9.79 -14.10 5.46
N LEU A 190 11.12 -14.32 5.58
CA LEU A 190 12.07 -13.23 5.78
C LEU A 190 12.02 -12.23 4.62
N LEU A 191 11.96 -12.73 3.39
CA LEU A 191 11.88 -11.92 2.18
C LEU A 191 10.57 -11.13 2.12
N ALA A 192 9.45 -11.74 2.52
CA ALA A 192 8.16 -11.07 2.63
C ALA A 192 8.24 -9.85 3.55
N PHE A 193 8.84 -10.01 4.74
CA PHE A 193 9.05 -8.92 5.67
C PHE A 193 9.95 -7.82 5.12
N LEU A 194 11.08 -8.20 4.51
CA LEU A 194 12.01 -7.23 3.91
C LEU A 194 11.36 -6.41 2.79
N LEU A 195 10.56 -7.04 1.93
CA LEU A 195 9.87 -6.37 0.82
C LEU A 195 8.79 -5.39 1.31
N VAL A 196 8.03 -5.76 2.35
CA VAL A 196 7.02 -4.87 2.96
C VAL A 196 7.66 -3.65 3.62
N LEU A 197 8.86 -3.81 4.20
CA LEU A 197 9.64 -2.72 4.79
C LEU A 197 10.31 -1.85 3.72
N GLN A 198 10.93 -2.44 2.68
CA GLN A 198 11.59 -1.68 1.60
C GLN A 198 10.62 -0.85 0.74
N GLY A 199 9.34 -1.24 0.65
CA GLY A 199 8.31 -0.41 0.03
C GLY A 199 8.20 1.00 0.63
N GLU A 200 8.76 1.24 1.82
CA GLU A 200 8.82 2.55 2.48
C GLU A 200 9.90 3.50 1.92
N ASP A 201 11.05 2.98 1.47
CA ASP A 201 12.18 3.83 1.08
C ASP A 201 12.16 4.25 -0.39
N ASN A 202 11.51 3.47 -1.27
CA ASN A 202 11.37 3.85 -2.67
C ASN A 202 10.40 5.02 -2.89
N VAL A 203 9.43 5.22 -1.98
CA VAL A 203 8.52 6.39 -2.02
C VAL A 203 9.22 7.69 -1.63
N LYS A 204 10.39 7.63 -0.95
CA LYS A 204 11.18 8.83 -0.62
C LYS A 204 12.07 9.31 -1.78
N ARG A 205 12.15 8.58 -2.90
CA ARG A 205 13.05 8.85 -4.03
C ARG A 205 12.34 9.21 -5.34
N THR A 206 11.02 9.27 -5.34
CA THR A 206 10.17 9.76 -6.43
C THR A 206 9.36 10.93 -5.93
#